data_AF-A0AAD5AM49-F1
#
_entry.id   AF-A0AAD5AM49-F1
#
_cell.length_a   1.000
_cell.length_b   1.000
_cell.length_c   1.000
_cell.angle_alpha   90.00
_cell.angle_beta   90.00
_cell.angle_gamma   90.00
#
_symmetry.space_group_name_H-M   'P 1'
#
loop_
_entity.id
_entity.type
_entity.pdbx_description
1 polymer ?
#
loop_
_entity_poly.entity_id
_entity_poly.type
_entity_poly.pdbx_seq_one_letter_code
_entity_poly.pdbx_strand_id
1 'polypeptide(L)'
;IPAAMTAAELTFEILDRRKISIKEKDYWCCFEINEKEETERPLHYQDRVLPILHSLGTESHLLIKKHLAMEAMLIYLASKVDVTKHGMLKFREERSLLGLSTGSFNDRYFMLNQTSLRLYKDVRVSVCVCVCVCV
;
A
#
# COMPACT_ATOMS: atom_id res chain seq x y z
N ILE A 1 -0.39 9.05 22.69
CA ILE A 1 0.08 9.59 21.39
C ILE A 1 -0.46 11.01 21.27
N PRO A 2 0.41 12.04 21.18
CA PRO A 2 -0.01 13.43 20.97
C PRO A 2 -0.82 13.61 19.68
N ALA A 3 -1.73 14.59 19.65
CA ALA A 3 -2.63 14.82 18.51
C ALA A 3 -1.93 15.17 17.19
N ALA A 4 -0.77 15.82 17.28
CA ALA A 4 0.02 16.21 16.12
C ALA A 4 1.10 15.18 15.74
N MET A 5 1.24 14.07 16.49
CA MET A 5 2.32 13.11 16.28
C MET A 5 2.20 12.41 14.94
N THR A 6 3.27 12.46 14.17
CA THR A 6 3.44 11.80 12.87
C THR A 6 3.90 10.35 13.03
N ALA A 7 3.73 9.55 11.98
CA ALA A 7 4.21 8.16 11.95
C ALA A 7 5.74 8.06 12.15
N ALA A 8 6.49 9.04 11.61
CA ALA A 8 7.93 9.14 11.82
C ALA A 8 8.27 9.38 13.30
N GLU A 9 7.67 10.40 13.92
CA GLU A 9 7.90 10.74 15.32
C GLU A 9 7.54 9.57 16.26
N LEU A 10 6.41 8.90 16.00
CA LEU A 10 6.03 7.71 16.76
C LEU A 10 7.07 6.60 16.62
N THR A 11 7.55 6.36 15.40
CA THR A 11 8.57 5.33 15.13
C THR A 11 9.84 5.63 15.93
N PHE A 12 10.35 6.87 15.87
CA PHE A 12 11.54 7.27 16.65
C PHE A 12 11.32 7.16 18.16
N GLU A 13 10.17 7.60 18.68
CA GLU A 13 9.84 7.50 20.11
C GLU A 13 9.83 6.05 20.60
N ILE A 14 9.25 5.13 19.82
CA ILE A 14 9.21 3.70 20.18
C ILE A 14 10.62 3.08 20.12
N LEU A 15 11.42 3.41 19.11
CA LEU A 15 12.79 2.91 19.00
C LEU A 15 13.66 3.37 20.17
N ASP A 16 13.57 4.64 20.56
CA ASP A 16 14.31 5.17 21.72
C ASP A 16 13.88 4.52 23.03
N ARG A 17 12.56 4.35 23.24
CA ARG A 17 12.03 3.64 24.42
C ARG A 17 12.51 2.20 24.51
N ARG A 18 12.65 1.52 23.37
CA ARG A 18 13.13 0.14 23.26
C ARG A 18 14.66 0.03 23.22
N LYS A 19 15.39 1.16 23.22
CA LYS A 19 16.86 1.21 23.10
C LYS A 19 17.39 0.47 21.88
N ILE A 20 16.65 0.56 20.77
CA ILE A 20 17.06 0.00 19.48
C ILE A 20 17.97 1.02 18.79
N SER A 21 19.21 0.62 18.51
CA SER A 21 20.12 1.44 17.71
C SER A 21 19.75 1.37 16.23
N ILE A 22 19.64 2.53 15.58
CA ILE A 22 19.36 2.65 14.15
C ILE A 22 20.70 2.58 13.42
N LYS A 23 20.84 1.62 12.50
CA LYS A 23 22.00 1.49 11.63
C LYS A 23 21.73 2.14 10.27
N GLU A 24 22.79 2.37 9.50
CA GLU A 24 22.64 2.77 8.10
C GLU A 24 21.76 1.75 7.36
N LYS A 25 20.82 2.24 6.54
CA LYS A 25 19.85 1.43 5.77
C LYS A 25 18.83 0.64 6.60
N ASP A 26 18.72 0.90 7.91
CA ASP A 26 17.61 0.40 8.71
C ASP A 26 16.36 1.27 8.53
N TYR A 27 15.55 0.94 7.53
CA TYR A 27 14.29 1.63 7.25
C TYR A 27 13.17 1.18 8.19
N TRP A 28 13.08 1.75 9.38
CA TRP A 28 11.96 1.52 10.30
C TRP A 28 10.74 2.34 9.89
N CYS A 29 9.56 1.73 9.95
CA CYS A 29 8.31 2.36 9.60
C CYS A 29 7.17 1.87 10.50
N CYS A 30 6.14 2.69 10.64
CA CYS A 30 4.88 2.32 11.26
C CYS A 30 3.97 1.68 10.23
N PHE A 31 3.48 0.49 10.53
CA PHE A 31 2.55 -0.26 9.69
C PHE A 31 1.19 -0.31 10.36
N GLU A 32 0.15 -0.17 9.55
CA GLU A 32 -1.19 -0.64 9.88
C GLU A 32 -1.26 -2.13 9.52
N ILE A 33 -1.65 -2.95 10.49
CA ILE A 33 -1.90 -4.37 10.33
C ILE A 33 -3.40 -4.58 10.52
N ASN A 34 -4.06 -5.20 9.55
CA ASN A 34 -5.45 -5.62 9.64
C ASN A 34 -5.49 -7.15 9.64
N GLU A 35 -5.80 -7.73 10.80
CA GLU A 35 -5.80 -9.16 11.04
C GLU A 35 -6.94 -9.86 10.30
N LYS A 36 -8.10 -9.22 10.24
CA LYS A 36 -9.29 -9.76 9.56
C LYS A 36 -9.11 -9.87 8.05
N GLU A 37 -8.54 -8.84 7.44
CA GLU A 37 -8.29 -8.80 5.99
C GLU A 37 -6.93 -9.39 5.60
N GLU A 38 -6.15 -9.87 6.58
CA GLU A 38 -4.79 -10.40 6.40
C GLU A 38 -3.88 -9.44 5.59
N THR A 39 -4.00 -8.14 5.85
CA THR A 39 -3.29 -7.09 5.10
C THR A 39 -2.39 -6.26 5.99
N GLU A 40 -1.30 -5.76 5.39
CA GLU A 40 -0.41 -4.80 6.02
C GLU A 40 -0.14 -3.63 5.08
N ARG A 41 -0.08 -2.41 5.63
CA ARG A 41 0.21 -1.19 4.89
C ARG A 41 1.20 -0.32 5.67
N PRO A 42 2.34 0.09 5.08
CA PRO A 42 3.18 1.12 5.70
C PRO A 42 2.46 2.48 5.68
N LEU A 43 2.52 3.20 6.80
CA LEU A 43 2.03 4.58 6.89
C LEU A 43 3.03 5.54 6.25
N HIS A 44 2.53 6.62 5.64
CA HIS A 44 3.41 7.67 5.16
C HIS A 44 4.06 8.37 6.36
N TYR A 45 5.33 8.74 6.25
CA TYR A 45 6.10 9.26 7.39
C TYR A 45 5.50 10.54 8.01
N GLN A 46 4.76 11.32 7.22
CA GLN A 46 4.05 12.53 7.65
C GLN A 46 2.62 12.29 8.12
N ASP A 47 2.10 11.07 7.98
CA ASP A 47 0.73 10.76 8.40
C ASP A 47 0.59 10.99 9.90
N ARG A 48 -0.49 11.67 10.29
CA ARG A 48 -0.83 11.83 11.71
C ARG A 48 -1.37 10.51 12.23
N VAL A 49 -0.77 10.00 13.30
CA VAL A 49 -1.11 8.67 13.80
C VAL A 49 -2.44 8.65 14.54
N LEU A 50 -2.76 9.71 15.29
CA LEU A 50 -3.95 9.71 16.14
C LEU A 50 -5.26 9.53 15.34
N PRO A 51 -5.51 10.25 14.23
CA PRO A 51 -6.69 10.00 13.39
C PRO A 51 -6.76 8.58 12.85
N ILE A 52 -5.62 8.02 12.41
CA ILE A 52 -5.56 6.65 11.90
C ILE A 52 -5.95 5.67 13.00
N LEU A 53 -5.33 5.78 14.18
CA LEU A 53 -5.62 4.94 15.33
C LEU A 53 -7.11 4.98 15.73
N HIS A 54 -7.75 6.14 15.68
CA HIS A 54 -9.19 6.27 15.98
C HIS A 54 -10.08 5.68 14.89
N SER A 55 -9.59 5.58 13.66
CA SER A 55 -10.30 4.94 12.54
C SER A 55 -10.08 3.43 12.46
N LEU A 56 -9.09 2.89 13.19
CA LEU A 56 -8.83 1.45 13.24
C LEU A 56 -10.01 0.72 13.88
N GLY A 57 -10.40 -0.40 13.27
CA GLY A 57 -11.31 -1.37 13.89
C GLY A 57 -10.61 -2.16 15.00
N THR A 58 -11.36 -3.02 15.69
CA THR A 58 -10.81 -3.91 16.73
C THR A 58 -9.77 -4.89 16.20
N GLU A 59 -9.88 -5.24 14.92
CA GLU A 59 -9.00 -6.18 14.23
C GLU A 59 -7.80 -5.50 13.57
N SER A 60 -7.49 -4.26 13.95
CA SER A 60 -6.39 -3.51 13.35
C SER A 60 -5.52 -2.85 14.40
N HIS A 61 -4.21 -2.92 14.19
CA HIS A 61 -3.24 -2.38 15.11
C HIS A 61 -2.04 -1.76 14.39
N LEU A 62 -1.30 -0.93 15.11
CA LEU A 62 -0.07 -0.32 14.60
C LEU A 62 1.14 -1.15 15.02
N LEU A 63 2.04 -1.41 14.07
CA LEU A 63 3.26 -2.18 14.28
C LEU A 63 4.47 -1.40 13.79
N ILE A 64 5.49 -1.24 14.65
CA ILE A 64 6.78 -0.68 14.26
C ILE A 64 7.70 -1.81 13.81
N LYS A 65 8.05 -1.86 12.52
CA LYS A 65 8.94 -2.88 11.96
C LYS A 65 9.84 -2.32 10.85
N LYS A 66 10.87 -3.08 10.48
CA LYS A 66 11.74 -2.74 9.35
C LYS A 66 11.03 -2.99 8.02
N HIS A 67 11.09 -2.02 7.12
CA HIS A 67 10.62 -2.12 5.75
C HIS A 67 11.77 -2.58 4.84
N LEU A 68 11.90 -3.90 4.70
CA LEU A 68 13.02 -4.52 3.97
C LEU A 68 13.09 -4.17 2.49
N ALA A 69 11.95 -3.86 1.86
CA ALA A 69 11.90 -3.48 0.44
C ALA A 69 12.22 -2.00 0.17
N MET A 70 12.32 -1.15 1.20
CA MET A 70 12.49 0.30 1.02
C MET A 70 13.76 0.65 0.25
N GLU A 71 14.88 -0.02 0.53
CA GLU A 71 16.14 0.22 -0.20
C GLU A 71 15.99 -0.05 -1.70
N ALA A 72 15.41 -1.19 -2.04
CA ALA A 72 15.16 -1.55 -3.44
C ALA A 72 14.19 -0.58 -4.12
N MET A 73 13.18 -0.08 -3.39
CA MET A 73 12.26 0.94 -3.88
C MET A 73 12.97 2.27 -4.16
N LEU A 74 13.83 2.74 -3.24
CA LEU A 74 14.61 3.96 -3.41
C LEU A 74 15.57 3.87 -4.60
N ILE A 75 16.27 2.73 -4.74
CA ILE A 75 17.15 2.47 -5.90
C ILE A 75 16.35 2.49 -7.20
N TYR A 76 15.20 1.82 -7.23
CA TYR A 76 14.33 1.80 -8.40
C TYR A 76 13.89 3.22 -8.78
N LEU A 77 13.40 4.02 -7.83
CA LEU A 77 12.94 5.38 -8.09
C LEU A 77 14.07 6.29 -8.57
N ALA A 78 15.27 6.20 -7.98
CA ALA A 78 16.42 6.98 -8.39
C ALA A 78 16.90 6.65 -9.83
N SER A 79 16.60 5.44 -10.33
CA SER A 79 17.00 5.00 -11.67
C SER A 79 16.02 5.38 -12.79
N LYS A 80 14.86 5.95 -12.46
CA LYS A 80 13.77 6.19 -13.43
C LYS A 80 13.47 7.68 -13.61
N VAL A 81 13.45 8.11 -14.87
CA VAL A 81 13.02 9.47 -15.27
C VAL A 81 11.49 9.54 -15.37
N ASP A 82 10.85 8.45 -15.80
CA ASP A 82 9.39 8.28 -15.80
C ASP A 82 9.03 7.00 -15.05
N VAL A 83 8.18 7.14 -14.03
CA VAL A 83 7.76 6.05 -13.14
C VAL A 83 6.48 5.43 -13.70
N THR A 84 6.66 4.57 -14.70
CA THR A 84 5.60 3.74 -15.25
C THR A 84 5.92 2.26 -15.04
N LYS A 85 4.95 1.48 -14.56
CA LYS A 85 5.00 0.01 -14.49
C LYS A 85 3.79 -0.58 -15.20
N HIS A 86 3.98 -1.65 -15.95
CA HIS A 86 2.88 -2.34 -16.62
C HIS A 86 3.16 -3.83 -16.70
N GLY A 87 2.11 -4.63 -16.87
CA GLY A 87 2.22 -6.08 -16.96
C GLY A 87 0.91 -6.79 -16.66
N MET A 88 0.96 -8.11 -16.76
CA MET A 88 -0.15 -8.99 -16.38
C MET A 88 -0.21 -9.14 -14.85
N LEU A 89 -1.39 -8.91 -14.26
CA LEU A 89 -1.67 -9.14 -12.85
C LEU A 89 -2.91 -10.02 -12.69
N LYS A 90 -2.91 -10.84 -11.64
CA LYS A 90 -4.10 -11.57 -11.20
C LYS A 90 -5.04 -10.60 -10.49
N PHE A 91 -6.21 -10.37 -11.09
CA PHE A 91 -7.23 -9.47 -10.59
C PHE A 91 -8.48 -10.24 -10.16
N ARG A 92 -9.00 -9.92 -8.99
CA ARG A 92 -10.27 -10.42 -8.45
C ARG A 92 -11.28 -9.29 -8.48
N GLU A 93 -12.33 -9.41 -9.29
CA GLU A 93 -13.42 -8.42 -9.36
C GLU A 93 -14.39 -8.66 -8.20
N GLU A 94 -14.66 -7.64 -7.39
CA GLU A 94 -15.66 -7.74 -6.33
C GLU A 94 -17.07 -7.61 -6.91
N ARG A 95 -17.86 -8.69 -6.73
CA ARG A 95 -19.29 -8.84 -7.07
C ARG A 95 -19.61 -8.76 -8.56
N SER A 96 -20.05 -9.90 -9.12
CA SER A 96 -20.96 -9.85 -10.27
C SER A 96 -22.33 -9.35 -9.77
N LEU A 97 -23.07 -8.61 -10.60
CA LEU A 97 -24.40 -8.08 -10.30
C LEU A 97 -25.42 -9.15 -9.85
N LEU A 98 -25.08 -10.44 -9.96
CA LEU A 98 -25.92 -11.59 -9.61
C LEU A 98 -25.50 -12.30 -8.31
N GLY A 99 -24.57 -11.74 -7.53
CA GLY A 99 -24.23 -12.25 -6.19
C GLY A 99 -23.49 -13.60 -6.18
N LEU A 100 -23.22 -14.20 -7.33
CA LEU A 100 -22.43 -15.43 -7.46
C LEU A 100 -20.96 -15.08 -7.73
N SER A 101 -20.26 -14.55 -6.72
CA SER A 101 -18.81 -14.37 -6.83
C SER A 101 -18.11 -15.70 -6.55
N THR A 102 -17.45 -16.27 -7.55
CA THR A 102 -16.67 -17.52 -7.43
C THR A 102 -15.30 -17.35 -6.77
N GLY A 103 -14.98 -16.16 -6.22
CA GLY A 103 -13.66 -15.87 -5.66
C GLY A 103 -12.50 -16.02 -6.67
N SER A 104 -12.81 -16.11 -7.97
CA SER A 104 -11.83 -16.45 -9.00
C SER A 104 -10.99 -15.23 -9.41
N PHE A 105 -9.70 -15.48 -9.64
CA PHE A 105 -8.76 -14.51 -10.17
C PHE A 105 -8.67 -14.62 -11.69
N ASN A 106 -8.57 -13.48 -12.37
CA ASN A 106 -8.39 -13.39 -13.82
C ASN A 106 -7.08 -12.69 -14.12
N ASP A 107 -6.33 -13.18 -15.10
CA ASP A 107 -5.17 -12.44 -15.61
C ASP A 107 -5.65 -11.25 -16.44
N ARG A 108 -5.15 -10.05 -16.09
CA ARG A 108 -5.50 -8.79 -16.73
C ARG A 108 -4.26 -7.92 -16.91
N TYR A 109 -4.22 -7.14 -17.98
CA TYR A 109 -3.13 -6.21 -18.22
C TYR A 109 -3.40 -4.89 -17.48
N PHE A 110 -2.40 -4.44 -16.71
CA PHE A 110 -2.43 -3.20 -15.96
C PHE A 110 -1.31 -2.26 -16.37
N MET A 111 -1.57 -0.96 -16.24
CA MET A 111 -0.57 0.09 -16.35
C MET A 111 -0.74 1.06 -15.19
N LEU A 112 0.32 1.20 -14.39
CA LEU A 112 0.46 2.19 -13.33
C LEU A 112 1.40 3.30 -13.82
N ASN A 113 0.97 4.54 -13.64
CA ASN A 113 1.80 5.73 -13.80
C ASN A 113 1.63 6.66 -12.59
N GLN A 114 2.20 7.86 -12.66
CA GLN A 114 2.15 8.84 -11.58
C GLN A 114 0.72 9.25 -11.15
N THR A 115 -0.28 9.18 -12.03
CA THR A 115 -1.62 9.73 -11.77
C THR A 115 -2.72 8.67 -11.72
N SER A 116 -2.45 7.43 -12.13
CA SER A 116 -3.52 6.44 -12.34
C SER A 116 -3.01 5.01 -12.39
N LEU A 117 -3.85 4.10 -11.90
CA LEU A 117 -3.79 2.68 -12.21
C LEU A 117 -4.90 2.34 -13.22
N ARG A 118 -4.51 1.82 -14.39
CA ARG A 118 -5.42 1.50 -15.50
C ARG A 118 -5.51 0.00 -15.71
N LEU A 119 -6.74 -0.52 -15.70
CA LEU A 119 -7.08 -1.89 -16.11
C LEU A 119 -7.52 -1.91 -17.57
N TYR A 120 -6.96 -2.82 -18.37
CA TYR A 120 -7.39 -3.08 -19.73
C TYR A 120 -8.25 -4.34 -19.78
N LYS A 121 -9.52 -4.19 -20.19
CA LYS A 121 -10.45 -5.31 -20.40
C LYS A 121 -10.42 -5.76 -21.87
N ASP A 122 -10.50 -7.07 -22.11
CA ASP A 122 -10.62 -7.61 -23.47
C ASP A 122 -11.89 -7.09 -24.16
N VAL A 123 -11.71 -6.68 -25.42
CA VAL A 123 -12.76 -6.09 -26.25
C VAL A 123 -13.43 -7.22 -27.03
N ARG A 124 -14.70 -7.53 -26.74
CA ARG A 124 -15.48 -8.40 -27.65
C ARG A 124 -16.03 -7.66 -28.87
N VAL A 125 -16.13 -6.33 -28.88
CA VAL A 125 -16.37 -5.51 -30.11
C VAL A 125 -15.91 -4.05 -29.86
N SER A 126 -15.05 -3.54 -30.75
CA SER A 126 -14.56 -2.16 -31.03
C SER A 126 -14.39 -1.03 -29.97
N VAL A 127 -14.48 -1.23 -28.65
CA VAL A 127 -14.17 -0.16 -27.68
C VAL A 127 -13.33 -0.67 -26.51
N CYS A 128 -12.09 -0.17 -26.37
CA CYS A 128 -11.25 -0.41 -25.20
C CYS A 128 -11.77 0.43 -24.03
N VAL A 129 -12.38 -0.21 -23.03
CA VAL A 129 -12.82 0.48 -21.81
C VAL A 129 -11.66 0.49 -20.82
N CYS A 130 -11.02 1.64 -20.70
CA CYS A 130 -10.02 1.87 -19.68
C CYS A 130 -10.74 2.25 -18.37
N VAL A 131 -10.67 1.38 -17.36
CA VAL A 131 -11.14 1.74 -16.02
C VAL A 131 -9.97 2.39 -15.28
N CYS A 132 -10.03 3.71 -15.13
CA CYS A 132 -9.10 4.46 -14.30
C CYS A 132 -9.54 4.32 -12.84
N VAL A 133 -8.70 3.68 -12.02
CA VAL A 133 -8.77 3.84 -10.56
C VAL A 133 -7.78 4.96 -10.23
N CYS A 134 -8.29 6.09 -9.75
CA CYS A 134 -7.47 7.13 -9.13
C CYS A 134 -6.98 6.56 -7.80
N VAL A 135 -5.66 6.42 -7.67
CA VAL A 135 -4.99 6.02 -6.41
C VAL A 135 -4.78 7.27 -5.56
#